data_AF-A0A1I2L5S4-F1
#
_entry.id   AF-A0A1I2L5S4-F1
#
_cell.length_a   1.000
_cell.length_b   1.000
_cell.length_c   1.000
_cell.angle_alpha   90.00
_cell.angle_beta   90.00
_cell.angle_gamma   90.00
#
_symmetry.space_group_name_H-M   'P 1'
#
loop_
_entity.id
_entity.type
_entity.pdbx_description
1 polymer ?
#
loop_
_entity_poly.entity_id
_entity_poly.type
_entity_poly.pdbx_seq_one_letter_code
_entity_poly.pdbx_strand_id
1 'polypeptide(L)'
;MKFKITLLFFSLFLIANTGHSQEAFEINVFVDADKNIYLEEQKLSMNELLEETKALVYKQPAVKYNRLVYNIYADKNLKHGFIMDLNHQLLRAVDGLKSKTNKYLLEYKNLDLDESAWQLEIKSLKLDAIED
;
A
#
# COMPACT_ATOMS: atom_id res chain seq x y z
N MET A 1 51.12 -33.15 -40.45
CA MET A 1 50.17 -32.01 -40.35
C MET A 1 49.48 -32.07 -38.99
N LYS A 2 49.61 -31.02 -38.17
CA LYS A 2 48.94 -30.92 -36.86
C LYS A 2 48.10 -29.64 -36.87
N PHE A 3 46.79 -29.76 -37.10
CA PHE A 3 45.87 -28.63 -36.95
C PHE A 3 45.39 -28.59 -35.50
N LYS A 4 45.76 -27.51 -34.79
CA LYS A 4 45.27 -27.22 -33.44
C LYS A 4 43.85 -26.67 -33.57
N ILE A 5 42.89 -27.33 -32.93
CA ILE A 5 41.52 -26.83 -32.77
C ILE A 5 41.55 -25.86 -31.59
N THR A 6 41.42 -24.57 -31.88
CA THR A 6 41.28 -23.52 -30.87
C THR A 6 39.83 -23.51 -30.41
N LEU A 7 39.56 -24.08 -29.23
CA LEU A 7 38.24 -24.05 -28.61
C LEU A 7 37.99 -22.65 -28.03
N LEU A 8 37.17 -21.85 -28.70
CA LEU A 8 36.81 -20.51 -28.27
C LEU A 8 35.68 -20.64 -27.23
N PHE A 9 36.04 -20.63 -25.95
CA PHE A 9 35.10 -20.62 -24.83
C PHE A 9 34.44 -19.24 -24.75
N PHE A 10 33.30 -19.08 -25.40
CA PHE A 10 32.44 -17.90 -25.24
C PHE A 10 31.67 -18.07 -23.92
N SER A 11 32.25 -17.59 -22.81
CA SER A 11 31.53 -17.54 -21.54
C SER A 11 30.40 -16.52 -21.67
N LEU A 12 29.17 -17.00 -21.92
CA LEU A 12 27.96 -16.22 -21.68
C LEU A 12 27.91 -15.89 -20.19
N PHE A 13 28.31 -14.67 -19.84
CA PHE A 13 27.90 -14.06 -18.58
C PHE A 13 26.39 -13.84 -18.66
N LEU A 14 25.63 -14.82 -18.19
CA LEU A 14 24.25 -14.64 -17.78
C LEU A 14 24.29 -13.73 -16.55
N ILE A 15 24.19 -12.42 -16.76
CA ILE A 15 23.82 -11.50 -15.69
C ILE A 15 22.36 -11.85 -15.38
N ALA A 16 22.17 -12.76 -14.42
CA ALA A 16 20.89 -12.92 -13.78
C ALA A 16 20.59 -11.59 -13.09
N ASN A 17 19.81 -10.73 -13.74
CA ASN A 17 19.10 -9.67 -13.05
C ASN A 17 18.12 -10.37 -12.11
N THR A 18 18.59 -10.75 -10.93
CA THR A 18 17.73 -10.95 -9.78
C THR A 18 17.18 -9.58 -9.47
N GLY A 19 16.15 -9.16 -10.21
CA GLY A 19 15.35 -7.99 -9.90
C GLY A 19 14.89 -8.21 -8.47
N HIS A 20 15.57 -7.57 -7.53
CA HIS A 20 15.11 -7.53 -6.17
C HIS A 20 13.72 -6.93 -6.28
N SER A 21 12.71 -7.70 -5.89
CA SER A 21 11.36 -7.22 -5.70
C SER A 21 11.46 -6.10 -4.68
N GLN A 22 11.63 -4.87 -5.16
CA GLN A 22 11.68 -3.69 -4.31
C GLN A 22 10.36 -3.64 -3.53
N GLU A 23 10.47 -3.45 -2.21
CA GLU A 23 9.34 -3.51 -1.29
C GLU A 23 8.33 -2.40 -1.60
N ALA A 24 7.05 -2.70 -1.37
CA ALA A 24 6.00 -1.69 -1.39
C ALA A 24 5.97 -0.98 -0.04
N PHE A 25 5.80 0.34 -0.04
CA PHE A 25 5.43 1.05 1.17
C PHE A 25 3.92 0.99 1.34
N GLU A 26 3.46 0.19 2.30
CA GLU A 26 2.05 0.04 2.61
C GLU A 26 1.60 1.12 3.60
N ILE A 27 0.47 1.75 3.32
CA ILE A 27 -0.20 2.70 4.18
C ILE A 27 -1.63 2.21 4.40
N ASN A 28 -1.97 1.93 5.65
CA ASN A 28 -3.28 1.42 6.04
C ASN A 28 -4.16 2.57 6.51
N VAL A 29 -5.36 2.63 5.98
CA VAL A 29 -6.37 3.61 6.37
C VAL A 29 -7.64 2.87 6.74
N PHE A 30 -8.10 3.04 7.97
CA PHE A 30 -9.38 2.54 8.41
C PHE A 30 -10.41 3.66 8.49
N VAL A 31 -11.65 3.37 8.12
CA VAL A 31 -12.78 4.27 8.31
C VAL A 31 -13.99 3.52 8.85
N ASP A 32 -14.49 3.97 10.00
CA ASP A 32 -15.65 3.37 10.64
C ASP A 32 -16.99 3.90 10.08
N ALA A 33 -18.09 3.35 10.58
CA ALA A 33 -19.44 3.76 10.16
C ALA A 33 -19.77 5.22 10.50
N ASP A 34 -19.11 5.79 11.50
CA ASP A 34 -19.29 7.18 11.97
C ASP A 34 -18.38 8.16 11.21
N LYS A 35 -17.65 7.69 10.18
CA LYS A 35 -16.71 8.46 9.35
C LYS A 35 -15.48 8.95 10.11
N ASN A 36 -15.13 8.32 11.23
CA ASN A 36 -13.84 8.53 11.84
C ASN A 36 -12.78 7.89 10.93
N ILE A 37 -11.72 8.65 10.62
CA ILE A 37 -10.63 8.21 9.75
C ILE A 37 -9.43 7.92 10.62
N TYR A 38 -8.79 6.77 10.38
CA TYR A 38 -7.61 6.32 11.09
C TYR A 38 -6.52 6.06 10.05
N LEU A 39 -5.46 6.87 10.06
CA LEU A 39 -4.26 6.65 9.28
C LEU A 39 -3.27 5.90 10.16
N GLU A 40 -3.03 4.62 9.85
CA GLU A 40 -2.41 3.69 10.78
C GLU A 40 -3.12 3.71 12.15
N GLU A 41 -2.44 4.13 13.22
CA GLU A 41 -3.00 4.22 14.57
C GLU A 41 -3.55 5.63 14.89
N GLN A 42 -3.36 6.61 14.00
CA GLN A 42 -3.71 8.01 14.27
C GLN A 42 -5.10 8.35 13.74
N LYS A 43 -6.00 8.75 14.63
CA LYS A 43 -7.30 9.33 14.27
C LYS A 43 -7.11 10.73 13.69
N LEU A 44 -7.71 10.97 12.52
CA LEU A 44 -7.60 12.21 11.75
C LEU A 44 -8.96 12.67 11.21
N SER A 45 -9.06 13.96 10.91
CA SER A 45 -10.09 14.51 10.04
C SER A 45 -9.71 14.38 8.56
N MET A 46 -10.69 14.51 7.66
CA MET A 46 -10.46 14.53 6.20
C MET A 46 -9.50 15.65 5.77
N ASN A 47 -9.49 16.77 6.49
CA ASN A 47 -8.60 17.91 6.20
C ASN A 47 -7.15 17.59 6.58
N GLU A 48 -6.92 16.88 7.68
CA GLU A 48 -5.58 16.51 8.16
C GLU A 48 -4.97 15.35 7.35
N LEU A 49 -5.81 14.48 6.79
CA LEU A 49 -5.40 13.28 6.06
C LEU A 49 -4.33 13.56 4.97
N LEU A 50 -4.46 14.68 4.25
CA LEU A 50 -3.52 15.04 3.18
C LEU A 50 -2.11 15.31 3.71
N GLU A 51 -2.00 16.16 4.72
CA GLU A 51 -0.71 16.62 5.24
C GLU A 51 -0.02 15.51 6.06
N GLU A 52 -0.78 14.73 6.81
CA GLU A 52 -0.24 13.59 7.55
C GLU A 52 0.21 12.45 6.63
N THR A 53 -0.54 12.17 5.57
CA THR A 53 -0.11 11.19 4.55
C THR A 53 1.18 11.65 3.87
N LYS A 54 1.29 12.92 3.49
CA LYS A 54 2.55 13.48 2.96
C LYS A 54 3.70 13.27 3.94
N ALA A 55 3.51 13.66 5.20
CA ALA A 55 4.54 13.55 6.23
C ALA A 55 5.01 12.10 6.42
N LEU A 56 4.08 11.14 6.41
CA LEU A 56 4.38 9.71 6.55
C LEU A 56 5.19 9.16 5.37
N VAL A 57 4.87 9.61 4.15
CA VAL A 57 5.56 9.22 2.91
C VAL A 57 6.95 9.83 2.81
N TYR A 58 7.08 11.14 3.04
CA TYR A 58 8.36 11.85 2.90
C TYR A 58 9.37 11.53 4.02
N LYS A 59 8.93 10.92 5.13
CA LYS A 59 9.83 10.37 6.15
C LYS A 59 10.54 9.09 5.69
N GLN A 60 10.05 8.42 4.64
CA GLN A 60 10.65 7.17 4.18
C GLN A 60 11.94 7.39 3.37
N PRO A 61 12.91 6.47 3.44
CA PRO A 61 14.09 6.55 2.59
C PRO A 61 13.74 6.42 1.09
N ALA A 62 14.18 7.38 0.28
CA ALA A 62 13.81 7.51 -1.14
C ALA A 62 14.12 6.28 -2.02
N VAL A 63 15.07 5.43 -1.61
CA VAL A 63 15.51 4.24 -2.36
C VAL A 63 14.94 2.93 -1.83
N LYS A 64 14.25 2.95 -0.68
CA LYS A 64 13.78 1.73 -0.01
C LYS A 64 12.55 1.14 -0.70
N TYR A 65 11.66 1.99 -1.19
CA TYR A 65 10.37 1.60 -1.75
C TYR A 65 10.22 2.11 -3.17
N ASN A 66 9.69 1.27 -4.08
CA ASN A 66 9.49 1.65 -5.49
C ASN A 66 8.02 1.95 -5.85
N ARG A 67 7.12 1.73 -4.89
CA ARG A 67 5.69 2.00 -5.03
C ARG A 67 5.06 2.22 -3.67
N LEU A 68 4.00 3.02 -3.67
CA LEU A 68 3.09 3.17 -2.54
C LEU A 68 1.86 2.29 -2.74
N VAL A 69 1.38 1.69 -1.66
CA VAL A 69 0.14 0.92 -1.64
C VAL A 69 -0.73 1.43 -0.50
N TYR A 70 -1.81 2.11 -0.84
CA TYR A 70 -2.87 2.45 0.12
C TYR A 70 -3.81 1.27 0.29
N ASN A 71 -4.10 0.88 1.53
CA ASN A 71 -5.14 -0.09 1.85
C ASN A 71 -6.23 0.62 2.64
N ILE A 72 -7.37 0.87 2.00
CA ILE A 72 -8.54 1.48 2.64
C ILE A 72 -9.44 0.37 3.13
N TYR A 73 -9.63 0.30 4.43
CA TYR A 73 -10.54 -0.61 5.10
C TYR A 73 -11.75 0.19 5.60
N ALA A 74 -12.88 0.06 4.91
CA ALA A 74 -14.07 0.84 5.19
C ALA A 74 -15.17 -0.02 5.79
N ASP A 75 -15.93 0.51 6.74
CA ASP A 75 -17.15 -0.15 7.17
C ASP A 75 -18.10 -0.41 5.98
N LYS A 76 -18.71 -1.60 5.95
CA LYS A 76 -19.60 -2.04 4.87
C LYS A 76 -20.83 -1.15 4.68
N ASN A 77 -21.25 -0.41 5.71
CA ASN A 77 -22.42 0.46 5.65
C ASN A 77 -22.05 1.88 5.22
N LEU A 78 -20.77 2.17 5.00
CA LEU A 78 -20.30 3.47 4.57
C LEU A 78 -20.70 3.73 3.11
N LYS A 79 -21.12 4.97 2.82
CA LYS A 79 -21.44 5.36 1.44
C LYS A 79 -20.19 5.31 0.58
N HIS A 80 -20.27 4.63 -0.56
CA HIS A 80 -19.17 4.51 -1.52
C HIS A 80 -18.53 5.86 -1.90
N GLY A 81 -19.33 6.92 -2.06
CA GLY A 81 -18.82 8.27 -2.35
C GLY A 81 -17.83 8.80 -1.30
N PHE A 82 -18.04 8.49 -0.02
CA PHE A 82 -17.09 8.88 1.03
C PHE A 82 -15.76 8.14 0.90
N ILE A 83 -15.79 6.85 0.55
CA ILE A 83 -14.60 6.03 0.30
C ILE A 83 -13.81 6.61 -0.89
N MET A 84 -14.51 7.08 -1.93
CA MET A 84 -13.88 7.73 -3.08
C MET A 84 -13.25 9.08 -2.72
N ASP A 85 -13.93 9.91 -1.93
CA ASP A 85 -13.39 11.19 -1.46
C ASP A 85 -12.10 10.98 -0.66
N LEU A 86 -12.10 9.98 0.24
CA LEU A 86 -10.92 9.58 1.01
C LEU A 86 -9.77 9.12 0.11
N ASN A 87 -10.06 8.24 -0.86
CA ASN A 87 -9.07 7.77 -1.83
C ASN A 87 -8.46 8.94 -2.62
N HIS A 88 -9.29 9.87 -3.09
CA HIS A 88 -8.83 11.04 -3.83
C HIS A 88 -7.90 11.91 -2.97
N GLN A 89 -8.22 12.09 -1.68
CA GLN A 89 -7.38 12.84 -0.77
C GLN A 89 -6.02 12.16 -0.52
N LEU A 90 -5.98 10.82 -0.42
CA LEU A 90 -4.73 10.04 -0.30
C LEU A 90 -3.87 10.17 -1.56
N LEU A 91 -4.46 10.02 -2.74
CA LEU A 91 -3.73 10.12 -4.01
C LEU A 91 -3.12 11.52 -4.22
N ARG A 92 -3.84 12.57 -3.79
CA ARG A 92 -3.31 13.95 -3.81
C ARG A 92 -2.10 14.17 -2.90
N ALA A 93 -1.91 13.35 -1.86
CA ALA A 93 -0.77 13.47 -0.96
C ALA A 93 0.56 13.16 -1.65
N VAL A 94 0.52 12.35 -2.70
CA VAL A 94 1.70 11.77 -3.35
C VAL A 94 1.66 11.94 -4.86
N ASP A 95 1.10 13.04 -5.34
CA ASP A 95 0.98 13.31 -6.76
C ASP A 95 2.33 13.16 -7.48
N GLY A 96 2.34 12.39 -8.57
CA GLY A 96 3.56 12.01 -9.30
C GLY A 96 4.32 10.77 -8.79
N LEU A 97 3.98 10.20 -7.63
CA LEU A 97 4.54 8.92 -7.18
C LEU A 97 3.72 7.73 -7.69
N LYS A 98 4.41 6.64 -8.04
CA LYS A 98 3.74 5.38 -8.42
C LYS A 98 2.99 4.81 -7.21
N SER A 99 1.67 4.87 -7.25
CA SER A 99 0.79 4.39 -6.18
C SER A 99 -0.27 3.42 -6.69
N LYS A 100 -0.79 2.60 -5.79
CA LYS A 100 -1.97 1.76 -5.96
C LYS A 100 -2.86 1.93 -4.74
N THR A 101 -4.18 1.94 -4.91
CA THR A 101 -5.11 1.83 -3.80
C THR A 101 -5.83 0.48 -3.87
N ASN A 102 -5.89 -0.22 -2.76
CA ASN A 102 -6.79 -1.34 -2.52
C ASN A 102 -7.90 -0.86 -1.58
N LYS A 103 -9.14 -1.28 -1.82
CA LYS A 103 -10.31 -0.89 -1.02
C LYS A 103 -11.04 -2.16 -0.57
N TYR A 104 -11.37 -2.22 0.71
CA TYR A 104 -12.00 -3.38 1.34
C TYR A 104 -13.21 -2.93 2.15
N LEU A 105 -14.30 -3.69 2.09
CA LEU A 105 -15.47 -3.49 2.96
C LEU A 105 -15.38 -4.43 4.17
N LEU A 106 -15.63 -3.88 5.36
CA LEU A 106 -15.51 -4.55 6.64
C LEU A 106 -16.84 -4.59 7.39
N GLU A 107 -17.15 -5.72 8.00
CA GLU A 107 -18.22 -5.81 9.00
C GLU A 107 -17.68 -5.48 10.40
N TYR A 108 -17.41 -4.19 10.67
CA TYR A 108 -16.62 -3.77 11.85
C TYR A 108 -17.26 -4.04 13.22
N LYS A 109 -18.58 -4.31 13.30
CA LYS A 109 -19.30 -4.51 14.57
C LYS A 109 -18.79 -5.69 15.42
N ASN A 110 -17.88 -6.50 14.87
CA ASN A 110 -17.28 -7.67 15.51
C ASN A 110 -15.75 -7.54 15.71
N LEU A 111 -15.16 -6.35 15.51
CA LEU A 111 -13.72 -6.13 15.62
C LEU A 111 -13.44 -5.13 16.75
N ASP A 112 -12.52 -5.48 17.65
CA ASP A 112 -12.03 -4.55 18.66
C ASP A 112 -10.91 -3.70 18.06
N LEU A 113 -11.29 -2.51 17.60
CA LEU A 113 -10.38 -1.58 16.95
C LEU A 113 -9.78 -0.56 17.93
N ASP A 114 -10.08 -0.70 19.23
CA ASP A 114 -9.52 0.17 20.28
C ASP A 114 -8.08 -0.24 20.66
N GLU A 115 -7.62 -1.42 20.26
CA GLU A 115 -6.23 -1.85 20.43
C GLU A 115 -5.32 -1.32 19.31
N SER A 116 -4.08 -0.97 19.66
CA SER A 116 -3.03 -0.44 18.77
C SER A 116 -2.54 -1.41 17.68
N ALA A 117 -3.27 -2.49 17.41
CA ALA A 117 -2.88 -3.56 16.50
C ALA A 117 -3.98 -3.96 15.50
N TRP A 118 -5.00 -3.13 15.31
CA TRP A 118 -6.13 -3.44 14.41
C TRP A 118 -5.69 -3.87 13.01
N GLN A 119 -4.56 -3.36 12.51
CA GLN A 119 -4.03 -3.70 11.18
C GLN A 119 -3.70 -5.19 11.07
N LEU A 120 -3.22 -5.82 12.15
CA LEU A 120 -2.92 -7.25 12.18
C LEU A 120 -4.23 -8.07 12.13
N GLU A 121 -5.23 -7.62 12.88
CA GLU A 121 -6.53 -8.28 12.92
C GLU A 121 -7.23 -8.19 11.57
N ILE A 122 -7.30 -7.00 10.96
CA ILE A 122 -7.91 -6.81 9.64
C ILE A 122 -7.18 -7.58 8.53
N LYS A 123 -5.83 -7.66 8.58
CA LYS A 123 -5.06 -8.48 7.63
C LYS A 123 -5.33 -9.99 7.76
N SER A 124 -5.83 -10.46 8.90
CA SER A 124 -6.21 -11.85 9.12
C SER A 124 -7.60 -12.21 8.58
N LEU A 125 -8.43 -11.20 8.31
CA LEU A 125 -9.79 -11.39 7.82
C LEU A 125 -9.81 -11.74 6.33
N LYS A 126 -10.84 -12.48 5.93
CA LYS A 126 -11.17 -12.65 4.51
C LYS A 126 -11.93 -11.41 4.06
N LEU A 127 -11.25 -10.54 3.30
CA LEU A 127 -11.78 -9.25 2.89
C LEU A 127 -12.39 -9.30 1.49
N ASP A 128 -13.60 -8.76 1.36
CA ASP A 128 -14.20 -8.51 0.05
C ASP A 128 -13.62 -7.20 -0.52
N ALA A 129 -12.98 -7.31 -1.67
CA ALA A 129 -12.43 -6.16 -2.38
C ALA A 129 -13.57 -5.40 -3.09
N ILE A 130 -13.47 -4.07 -3.10
CA ILE A 130 -14.33 -3.24 -3.95
C ILE A 130 -13.68 -3.20 -5.34
N GLU A 131 -14.39 -3.70 -6.35
CA GLU A 131 -14.01 -3.52 -7.76
C GLU A 131 -14.30 -2.08 -8.20
N ASP A 132 -13.39 -1.49 -8.97
CA ASP A 132 -13.51 -0.13 -9.53
C ASP A 132 -14.39 -0.09 -10.78
#